data_AF-M0MGJ3-F1
#
_entry.id   AF-M0MGJ3-F1
#
_cell.length_a   1.000
_cell.length_b   1.000
_cell.length_c   1.000
_cell.angle_alpha   90.00
_cell.angle_beta   90.00
_cell.angle_gamma   90.00
#
_symmetry.space_group_name_H-M   'P 1'
#
loop_
_entity.id
_entity.type
_entity.pdbx_description
1 polymer ?
#
loop_
_entity_poly.entity_id
_entity_poly.type
_entity_poly.pdbx_seq_one_letter_code
_entity_poly.pdbx_strand_id
1 'polypeptide(L)'
;MASDDGTTIGVWIGSNDDVLDEFDDTLNCGPEHAGSRSAAVKDALALATAVEATLDDLDYEFDSPVSKRHFVTQAILNQAQRESE
;
A
#
# COMPACT_ATOMS: atom_id res chain seq x y z
N MET A 1 -1.01 16.11 27.87
CA MET A 1 -1.97 15.20 27.21
C MET A 1 -1.86 15.52 25.73
N ALA A 2 -1.34 14.60 24.92
CA ALA A 2 -1.40 14.76 23.47
C ALA A 2 -2.86 14.63 23.06
N SER A 3 -3.39 15.60 22.31
CA SER A 3 -4.71 15.51 21.72
C SER A 3 -4.72 14.32 20.75
N ASP A 4 -5.67 13.39 20.93
CA ASP A 4 -6.04 12.39 19.91
C ASP A 4 -6.71 13.12 18.73
N ASP A 5 -5.91 13.93 18.02
CA ASP A 5 -6.33 14.61 16.81
C ASP A 5 -6.10 13.68 15.61
N GLY A 6 -7.09 13.64 14.72
CA GLY A 6 -7.10 12.71 13.60
C GLY A 6 -8.15 13.10 12.58
N THR A 7 -7.86 12.80 11.32
CA THR A 7 -8.80 13.00 10.21
C THR A 7 -9.29 11.66 9.70
N THR A 8 -10.60 11.50 9.58
CA THR A 8 -11.21 10.34 8.92
C THR A 8 -11.44 10.65 7.45
N ILE A 9 -11.00 9.74 6.58
CA ILE A 9 -11.30 9.77 5.15
C ILE A 9 -12.25 8.62 4.86
N GLY A 10 -13.37 8.92 4.21
CA GLY A 10 -14.29 7.89 3.69
C GLY A 10 -13.91 7.53 2.26
N VAL A 11 -13.82 6.24 1.96
CA VAL A 11 -13.63 5.73 0.60
C VAL A 11 -14.94 5.08 0.18
N TRP A 12 -15.48 5.53 -0.96
CA TRP A 12 -16.66 4.92 -1.55
C TRP A 12 -16.23 3.79 -2.48
N ILE A 13 -16.72 2.59 -2.20
CA ILE A 13 -16.47 1.38 -3.00
C ILE A 13 -17.83 0.91 -3.51
N GLY A 14 -17.91 0.62 -4.81
CA GLY A 14 -19.14 0.15 -5.43
C GLY A 14 -19.58 -1.19 -4.84
N SER A 15 -20.88 -1.42 -4.71
CA SER A 15 -21.42 -2.66 -4.12
C SER A 15 -21.13 -3.93 -4.95
N ASN A 16 -20.66 -3.78 -6.19
CA ASN A 16 -20.30 -4.87 -7.09
C ASN A 16 -18.79 -4.92 -7.33
N ASP A 17 -18.01 -4.20 -6.52
CA ASP A 17 -16.56 -4.15 -6.62
C ASP A 17 -15.98 -5.09 -5.57
N ASP A 18 -15.37 -6.17 -6.04
CA ASP A 18 -14.77 -7.20 -5.18
C ASP A 18 -13.44 -6.70 -4.55
N VAL A 19 -12.99 -5.48 -4.86
CA VAL A 19 -11.73 -4.91 -4.36
C VAL A 19 -11.66 -4.87 -2.84
N LEU A 20 -12.79 -4.69 -2.15
CA LEU A 20 -12.80 -4.63 -0.69
C LEU A 20 -12.62 -6.02 -0.08
N ASP A 21 -13.23 -7.04 -0.70
CA ASP A 21 -13.09 -8.43 -0.26
C ASP A 21 -11.67 -8.92 -0.55
N GLU A 22 -11.13 -8.63 -1.74
CA GLU A 22 -9.74 -8.95 -2.08
C GLU A 22 -8.74 -8.27 -1.15
N PHE A 23 -8.97 -6.99 -0.80
CA PHE A 23 -8.13 -6.25 0.15
C PHE A 23 -8.16 -6.87 1.55
N ASP A 24 -9.35 -7.20 2.04
CA ASP A 24 -9.55 -7.82 3.35
C ASP A 24 -8.88 -9.18 3.45
N ASP A 25 -9.08 -10.04 2.45
CA ASP A 25 -8.48 -11.38 2.38
C ASP A 25 -6.95 -11.30 2.26
N THR A 26 -6.45 -10.43 1.37
CA THR A 26 -5.01 -10.31 1.10
C THR A 26 -4.25 -9.78 2.31
N LEU A 27 -4.81 -8.79 3.01
CA LEU A 27 -4.17 -8.15 4.16
C LEU A 27 -4.66 -8.71 5.51
N ASN A 28 -5.51 -9.74 5.49
CA ASN A 28 -6.12 -10.35 6.67
C ASN A 28 -6.70 -9.27 7.62
N CYS A 29 -7.53 -8.39 7.06
CA CYS A 29 -8.15 -7.27 7.77
C CYS A 29 -9.65 -7.16 7.47
N GLY A 30 -10.38 -6.38 8.28
CA GLY A 30 -11.82 -6.19 8.10
C GLY A 30 -12.68 -7.06 9.02
N PRO A 31 -14.00 -7.10 8.78
CA PRO A 31 -14.97 -7.68 9.71
C PRO A 31 -14.78 -9.17 9.97
N GLU A 32 -14.24 -9.90 9.00
CA GLU A 32 -14.06 -11.35 9.05
C GLU A 32 -12.64 -11.77 9.44
N HIS A 33 -11.77 -10.81 9.74
CA HIS A 33 -10.33 -11.03 9.96
C HIS A 33 -9.83 -10.39 11.25
N ALA A 34 -8.59 -10.70 11.64
CA ALA A 34 -7.99 -10.18 12.87
C ALA A 34 -7.54 -8.71 12.76
N GLY A 35 -7.23 -8.23 11.56
CA GLY A 35 -6.67 -6.91 11.32
C GLY A 35 -7.71 -5.80 11.15
N SER A 36 -7.31 -4.55 11.40
CA SER A 36 -8.13 -3.37 11.13
C SER A 36 -7.89 -2.82 9.73
N ARG A 37 -8.96 -2.62 8.94
CA ARG A 37 -8.89 -1.94 7.63
C ARG A 37 -8.22 -0.57 7.72
N SER A 38 -8.53 0.21 8.77
CA SER A 38 -7.94 1.54 8.91
C SER A 38 -6.45 1.50 9.25
N ALA A 39 -5.99 0.47 9.95
CA ALA A 39 -4.56 0.25 10.17
C ALA A 39 -3.87 -0.15 8.86
N ALA A 40 -4.44 -1.13 8.15
CA ALA A 40 -3.91 -1.58 6.85
C ALA A 40 -3.84 -0.44 5.83
N VAL A 41 -4.88 0.41 5.74
CA VAL A 41 -4.88 1.59 4.86
C VAL A 41 -3.83 2.62 5.30
N LYS A 42 -3.64 2.85 6.59
CA LYS A 42 -2.58 3.76 7.08
C LYS A 42 -1.20 3.26 6.69
N ASP A 43 -0.94 1.97 6.87
CA ASP A 43 0.35 1.36 6.53
C ASP A 43 0.58 1.40 5.01
N ALA A 44 -0.45 1.12 4.21
CA ALA A 44 -0.40 1.23 2.76
C ALA A 44 -0.13 2.67 2.29
N LEU A 45 -0.75 3.68 2.90
CA LEU A 45 -0.50 5.10 2.60
C LEU A 45 0.94 5.51 2.97
N ALA A 46 1.44 5.06 4.12
CA ALA A 46 2.80 5.33 4.55
C ALA A 46 3.81 4.69 3.59
N LEU A 47 3.60 3.44 3.20
CA LEU A 47 4.44 2.73 2.23
C LEU A 47 4.42 3.41 0.86
N ALA A 48 3.23 3.77 0.35
CA ALA A 48 3.10 4.47 -0.92
C ALA A 48 3.89 5.78 -0.90
N THR A 49 3.76 6.57 0.17
CA THR A 49 4.50 7.83 0.34
C THR A 49 6.02 7.59 0.38
N ALA A 50 6.48 6.55 1.08
CA ALA A 50 7.90 6.22 1.16
C ALA A 50 8.48 5.78 -0.18
N VAL A 51 7.72 4.99 -0.96
CA VAL A 51 8.11 4.59 -2.33
C VAL A 51 8.20 5.81 -3.23
N GLU A 52 7.20 6.70 -3.20
CA GLU A 52 7.22 7.95 -3.98
C GLU A 52 8.43 8.82 -3.63
N ALA A 53 8.67 9.08 -2.35
CA ALA A 53 9.80 9.90 -1.90
C ALA A 53 11.15 9.31 -2.32
N THR A 54 11.30 7.99 -2.22
CA THR A 54 12.55 7.32 -2.61
C THR A 54 12.81 7.42 -4.11
N LEU A 55 11.77 7.29 -4.93
CA LEU A 55 11.89 7.38 -6.38
C LEU A 55 12.23 8.82 -6.82
N ASP A 56 11.63 9.81 -6.16
CA ASP A 56 11.91 11.24 -6.37
C ASP A 56 13.34 11.60 -5.97
N ASP A 57 13.81 11.15 -4.80
CA ASP A 57 15.19 11.36 -4.33
C ASP A 57 16.25 10.78 -5.28
N LEU A 58 15.89 9.76 -6.06
CA LEU A 58 16.76 9.10 -7.04
C LEU A 58 16.52 9.57 -8.49
N ASP A 59 15.68 10.59 -8.68
CA ASP A 59 15.33 11.18 -9.98
C ASP A 59 14.78 10.14 -10.98
N TYR A 60 13.99 9.18 -10.49
CA TYR A 60 13.32 8.19 -11.35
C TYR A 60 12.00 8.72 -11.87
N GLU A 61 11.94 8.94 -13.18
CA GLU A 61 10.70 9.23 -13.90
C GLU A 61 10.13 7.97 -14.58
N PHE A 62 8.81 7.87 -14.62
CA PHE A 62 8.10 6.74 -15.24
C PHE A 62 7.06 7.24 -16.24
N ASP A 63 7.07 6.66 -17.44
CA ASP A 63 6.11 6.99 -18.50
C ASP A 63 4.66 6.57 -18.17
N SER A 64 4.48 5.64 -17.22
CA SER A 64 3.16 5.16 -16.82
C SER A 64 3.14 4.55 -15.40
N PRO A 65 1.96 4.52 -14.75
CA PRO A 65 1.77 3.80 -13.48
C PRO A 65 2.12 2.32 -13.56
N VAL A 66 1.91 1.68 -14.72
CA VAL A 66 2.23 0.27 -14.96
C VAL A 66 3.74 0.05 -14.96
N SER A 67 4.49 0.92 -15.64
CA SER A 67 5.96 0.88 -15.65
C SER A 67 6.53 1.03 -14.24
N LYS A 68 6.00 1.98 -13.47
CA LYS A 68 6.36 2.19 -12.07
C LYS A 68 6.09 0.94 -11.23
N ARG A 69 4.90 0.36 -11.35
CA ARG A 69 4.53 -0.89 -10.64
C ARG A 69 5.50 -2.03 -10.96
N HIS A 70 5.84 -2.23 -12.23
CA HIS A 70 6.79 -3.27 -12.64
C HIS A 70 8.17 -3.03 -12.05
N PHE A 71 8.67 -1.80 -12.08
CA PHE A 71 9.96 -1.44 -11.51
C PHE A 71 10.02 -1.76 -10.00
N VAL A 72 9.03 -1.27 -9.24
CA VAL A 72 8.95 -1.51 -7.79
C VAL A 72 8.85 -3.00 -7.48
N THR A 73 8.03 -3.75 -8.24
CA THR A 73 7.89 -5.20 -8.06
C THR A 73 9.21 -5.92 -8.29
N GLN A 74 9.92 -5.60 -9.39
CA GLN A 74 11.22 -6.22 -9.69
C GLN A 74 12.28 -5.85 -8.65
N ALA A 75 12.28 -4.62 -8.14
CA ALA A 75 13.20 -4.21 -7.08
C ALA A 75 13.02 -5.07 -5.80
N ILE A 76 11.76 -5.34 -5.41
CA ILE A 76 11.44 -6.20 -4.26
C ILE A 76 11.88 -7.65 -4.52
N LEU A 77 11.54 -8.21 -5.69
CA LEU A 77 11.93 -9.58 -6.05
C LEU A 77 13.45 -9.77 -6.07
N ASN A 78 14.18 -8.80 -6.64
CA ASN A 78 15.64 -8.81 -6.67
C ASN A 78 16.26 -8.70 -5.28
N GLN A 79 15.61 -7.99 -4.34
CA GLN A 79 16.07 -7.94 -2.95
C GLN A 79 15.83 -9.29 -2.25
N ALA A 80 14.64 -9.88 -2.37
CA ALA A 80 14.32 -11.17 -1.77
C ALA A 80 15.25 -12.29 -2.27
N GLN A 81 15.63 -12.25 -3.56
CA GLN A 81 16.62 -13.18 -4.11
C GLN A 81 17.99 -13.00 -3.46
N ARG A 82 18.49 -11.77 -3.35
CA ARG A 82 19.78 -11.47 -2.71
C ARG A 82 19.85 -11.88 -1.24
N GLU A 83 18.73 -11.84 -0.52
CA GLU A 83 18.64 -12.29 0.88
C GLU A 83 18.60 -13.82 1.01
N SER A 84 18.31 -14.54 -0.07
CA SER A 84 18.25 -16.01 -0.10
C SER A 84 19.57 -16.66 -0.52
N GLU A 85 20.54 -15.86 -0.99
CA GLU A 85 21.92 -16.26 -1.35
C GLU A 85 22.87 -16.16 -0.15
#